data_AF-A0A974DGF0-F1
#
_entry.id   AF-A0A974DGF0-F1
#
_cell.length_a   1.000
_cell.length_b   1.000
_cell.length_c   1.000
_cell.angle_alpha   90.00
_cell.angle_beta   90.00
_cell.angle_gamma   90.00
#
_symmetry.space_group_name_H-M   'P 1'
#
loop_
_entity.id
_entity.type
_entity.pdbx_description
1 polymer ?
#
loop_
_entity_poly.entity_id
_entity_poly.type
_entity_poly.pdbx_seq_one_letter_code
_entity_poly.pdbx_strand_id
1 'polypeptide(L)'
;MNYILYTLIITSNTKYSHTRRIHNTLVAQLSIYMLKCPCGKAYVGKTKRQMKMHIEKHKRSIDNCDLDRMKYVFLVSIHFKNHGHNSSLLRWLVLQIVKFLWQGGNLDRLLLQQEFFWILRLNTGPNGTK
;
A
#
# COMPACT_ATOMS: atom_id res chain seq x y z
N MET A 1 21.27 18.68 1.81
CA MET A 1 20.12 17.79 1.53
C MET A 1 20.61 16.35 1.51
N ASN A 2 20.60 15.67 2.64
CA ASN A 2 21.03 14.27 2.73
C ASN A 2 19.84 13.41 3.13
N TYR A 3 18.98 13.10 2.17
CA TYR A 3 17.96 12.06 2.34
C TYR A 3 18.65 10.73 2.05
N ILE A 4 19.26 10.18 3.10
CA ILE A 4 19.84 8.84 3.07
C ILE A 4 18.74 7.88 2.60
N LEU A 5 19.05 7.22 1.50
CA LEU A 5 18.24 6.27 0.76
C LEU A 5 18.03 5.01 1.61
N TYR A 6 17.08 5.04 2.55
CA TYR A 6 16.65 3.82 3.25
C TYR A 6 15.67 3.04 2.38
N THR A 7 16.17 2.45 1.29
CA THR A 7 15.47 1.38 0.58
C THR A 7 15.81 0.05 1.27
N LEU A 8 15.29 -0.13 2.49
CA LEU A 8 15.27 -1.45 3.14
C LEU A 8 14.18 -2.26 2.44
N ILE A 9 14.60 -3.15 1.53
CA ILE A 9 13.78 -4.28 1.09
C ILE A 9 13.63 -5.17 2.34
N ILE A 10 12.55 -4.94 3.11
CA ILE A 10 12.20 -5.81 4.22
C ILE A 10 11.58 -7.07 3.62
N THR A 11 12.43 -8.07 3.35
CA THR A 11 11.98 -9.47 3.21
C THR A 11 11.35 -9.89 4.54
N SER A 12 10.26 -10.65 4.42
CA SER A 12 9.41 -11.16 5.48
C SER A 12 10.16 -11.58 6.76
N ASN A 13 9.94 -10.86 7.87
CA ASN A 13 9.96 -11.32 9.29
C ASN A 13 10.45 -10.27 10.29
N THR A 14 9.98 -9.02 10.22
CA THR A 14 10.16 -8.09 11.35
C THR A 14 8.83 -7.84 12.05
N LYS A 15 8.79 -8.20 13.34
CA LYS A 15 7.69 -7.89 14.26
C LYS A 15 7.52 -6.37 14.28
N TYR A 16 6.45 -5.86 13.67
CA TYR A 16 6.09 -4.44 13.72
C TYR A 16 5.55 -4.11 15.13
N SER A 17 6.45 -3.79 16.04
CA SER A 17 6.11 -3.40 17.40
C SER A 17 5.70 -1.93 17.48
N HIS A 18 4.46 -1.72 17.95
CA HIS A 18 4.00 -0.69 18.89
C HIS A 18 4.44 0.77 18.69
N THR A 19 3.45 1.66 18.64
CA THR A 19 3.58 3.07 19.05
C THR A 19 4.31 3.17 20.39
N ARG A 20 5.60 3.50 20.37
CA ARG A 20 6.33 3.89 21.57
C ARG A 20 6.03 5.36 21.85
N ARG A 21 5.27 5.63 22.92
CA ARG A 21 5.22 6.96 23.55
C ARG A 21 6.59 7.24 24.16
N ILE A 22 7.41 7.99 23.46
CA ILE A 22 8.56 8.70 24.02
C ILE A 22 8.08 10.15 24.10
N HIS A 23 7.92 10.65 25.33
CA HIS A 23 7.62 12.05 25.70
C HIS A 23 6.95 12.94 24.62
N ASN A 24 5.62 13.10 24.72
CA ASN A 24 4.76 14.09 24.05
C ASN A 24 4.83 14.27 22.51
N THR A 25 5.51 13.42 21.74
CA THR A 25 5.45 13.47 20.26
C THR A 25 4.76 12.22 19.69
N LEU A 26 3.55 12.41 19.12
CA LEU A 26 2.86 11.36 18.38
C LEU A 26 3.54 11.16 17.02
N VAL A 27 4.40 10.15 16.91
CA VAL A 27 4.96 9.72 15.62
C VAL A 27 3.93 8.84 14.93
N ALA A 28 3.34 9.32 13.85
CA ALA A 28 2.51 8.47 13.01
C ALA A 28 3.35 7.88 11.87
N GLN A 29 3.15 6.59 11.63
CA GLN A 29 3.86 5.81 10.63
C GLN A 29 2.91 5.44 9.51
N LEU A 30 3.26 5.84 8.31
CA LEU A 30 2.50 5.60 7.10
C LEU A 30 3.31 4.72 6.17
N SER A 31 2.61 3.86 5.43
CA SER A 31 3.27 2.97 4.48
C SER A 31 2.66 3.14 3.09
N ILE A 32 3.53 3.33 2.11
CA ILE A 32 3.20 3.22 0.68
C ILE A 32 3.58 1.82 0.24
N TYR A 33 2.68 1.17 -0.47
CA TYR A 33 2.82 -0.23 -0.86
C TYR A 33 2.39 -0.46 -2.29
N MET A 34 2.86 -1.57 -2.83
CA MET A 34 2.46 -2.10 -4.13
C MET A 34 1.78 -3.45 -3.94
N LEU A 35 0.69 -3.66 -4.68
CA LEU A 35 0.06 -4.95 -4.91
C LEU A 35 0.33 -5.37 -6.35
N LYS A 36 0.66 -6.62 -6.60
CA LYS A 36 0.98 -7.14 -7.93
C LYS A 36 0.19 -8.41 -8.24
N CYS A 37 -0.49 -8.39 -9.38
CA CYS A 37 -1.13 -9.54 -10.02
C CYS A 37 -0.06 -10.47 -10.63
N PRO A 38 -0.28 -11.79 -10.65
CA PRO A 38 0.56 -12.72 -11.44
C PRO A 38 0.64 -12.33 -12.93
N CYS A 39 -0.41 -11.72 -13.48
CA CYS A 39 -0.48 -11.17 -14.83
C CYS A 39 0.35 -9.92 -15.09
N GLY A 40 1.16 -9.47 -14.13
CA GLY A 40 2.06 -8.33 -14.29
C GLY A 40 1.46 -6.98 -13.88
N LYS A 41 0.13 -6.85 -13.85
CA LYS A 41 -0.53 -5.61 -13.40
C LYS A 41 -0.22 -5.29 -11.94
N ALA A 42 0.11 -4.04 -11.65
CA ALA A 42 0.45 -3.58 -10.30
C ALA A 42 -0.38 -2.37 -9.89
N TYR A 43 -0.57 -2.21 -8.59
CA TYR A 43 -1.35 -1.16 -7.96
C TYR A 43 -0.55 -0.56 -6.82
N VAL A 44 -0.47 0.76 -6.76
CA VAL A 44 0.14 1.48 -5.64
C VAL A 44 -0.97 2.00 -4.74
N GLY A 45 -0.75 1.94 -3.43
CA GLY A 45 -1.64 2.55 -2.46
C GLY A 45 -0.90 2.95 -1.19
N LYS A 46 -1.62 3.65 -0.31
CA LYS A 46 -1.13 4.07 1.01
C LYS A 46 -1.99 3.54 2.14
N THR A 47 -1.39 3.38 3.32
CA THR A 47 -2.14 3.05 4.52
C THR A 47 -1.55 3.70 5.77
N LYS A 48 -2.44 4.17 6.65
CA LYS A 48 -2.12 4.56 8.04
C LYS A 48 -2.21 3.37 9.01
N ARG A 49 -2.78 2.25 8.55
CA ARG A 49 -2.97 1.02 9.34
C ARG A 49 -1.72 0.15 9.25
N GLN A 50 -1.65 -0.86 10.12
CA GLN A 50 -0.61 -1.89 10.02
C GLN A 50 -0.69 -2.60 8.66
N MET A 51 0.45 -2.75 8.00
CA MET A 51 0.53 -3.30 6.64
C MET A 51 -0.13 -4.67 6.54
N LYS A 52 0.18 -5.59 7.46
CA LYS A 52 -0.38 -6.95 7.47
C LYS A 52 -1.91 -6.93 7.47
N MET A 53 -2.53 -6.15 8.36
CA MET A 53 -3.99 -6.03 8.43
C MET A 53 -4.59 -5.44 7.14
N HIS A 54 -3.91 -4.48 6.53
CA HIS A 54 -4.35 -3.86 5.28
C HIS A 54 -4.27 -4.83 4.10
N ILE A 55 -3.21 -5.65 4.02
CA ILE A 55 -3.07 -6.71 3.01
C ILE A 55 -4.15 -7.77 3.19
N GLU A 56 -4.40 -8.24 4.42
CA GLU A 56 -5.46 -9.22 4.69
C GLU A 56 -6.85 -8.69 4.31
N LYS A 57 -7.11 -7.39 4.48
CA LYS A 57 -8.33 -6.76 3.98
C LYS A 57 -8.45 -6.84 2.46
N HIS A 58 -7.37 -6.55 1.72
CA HIS A 58 -7.35 -6.68 0.25
C HIS A 58 -7.54 -8.13 -0.19
N LYS A 59 -6.87 -9.08 0.45
CA LYS A 59 -7.05 -10.51 0.14
C LYS A 59 -8.49 -10.96 0.32
N ARG A 60 -9.09 -10.64 1.48
CA ARG A 60 -10.51 -10.93 1.74
C ARG A 60 -11.41 -10.28 0.69
N SER A 61 -11.10 -9.05 0.29
CA SER A 61 -11.89 -8.36 -0.72
C SER A 61 -11.79 -9.01 -2.10
N ILE A 62 -10.62 -9.50 -2.48
CA ILE A 62 -10.42 -10.23 -3.75
C ILE A 62 -11.26 -11.50 -3.74
N ASP A 63 -11.15 -12.30 -2.69
CA ASP A 63 -11.82 -13.61 -2.62
C ASP A 63 -13.35 -13.50 -2.53
N ASN A 64 -13.86 -12.39 -1.96
CA ASN A 64 -15.29 -12.15 -1.79
C ASN A 64 -15.87 -11.15 -2.80
N CYS A 65 -15.13 -10.81 -3.87
CA CYS A 65 -15.59 -9.83 -4.85
C CYS A 65 -16.84 -10.33 -5.59
N ASP A 66 -17.91 -9.54 -5.46
CA ASP A 66 -19.22 -9.80 -6.06
C ASP A 66 -19.66 -8.54 -6.82
N LEU A 67 -19.62 -8.63 -8.15
CA LEU A 67 -19.95 -7.52 -9.06
C LEU A 67 -21.47 -7.31 -9.16
N ASP A 68 -22.26 -8.36 -8.96
CA ASP A 68 -23.73 -8.29 -9.05
C ASP A 68 -24.30 -7.57 -7.82
N ARG A 69 -23.74 -7.89 -6.64
CA ARG A 69 -24.16 -7.27 -5.36
C ARG A 69 -23.35 -6.01 -5.00
N MET A 70 -22.45 -5.57 -5.88
CA MET A 70 -21.54 -4.44 -5.65
C MET A 70 -20.81 -4.52 -4.30
N LYS A 71 -20.38 -5.73 -3.91
CA LYS A 71 -19.74 -6.00 -2.63
C LYS A 71 -18.24 -6.26 -2.83
N TYR A 72 -17.42 -5.65 -1.98
CA TYR A 72 -15.95 -5.79 -2.03
C TYR A 72 -15.32 -5.40 -3.39
N VAL A 73 -15.92 -4.41 -4.05
CA VAL A 73 -15.54 -3.90 -5.38
C VAL A 73 -14.40 -2.87 -5.31
N PHE A 74 -13.21 -3.32 -4.92
CA PHE A 74 -11.98 -2.53 -5.08
C PHE A 74 -11.37 -2.80 -6.45
N LEU A 75 -10.61 -1.85 -7.00
CA LEU A 75 -9.97 -2.00 -8.32
C LEU A 75 -9.15 -3.29 -8.47
N VAL A 76 -8.38 -3.64 -7.43
CA VAL A 76 -7.61 -4.89 -7.42
C VAL A 76 -8.52 -6.12 -7.37
N SER A 77 -9.61 -6.07 -6.62
CA SER A 77 -10.59 -7.16 -6.49
C SER A 77 -11.35 -7.40 -7.78
N ILE A 78 -11.83 -6.32 -8.42
CA ILE A 78 -12.49 -6.37 -9.74
C ILE A 78 -11.53 -6.95 -10.78
N HIS A 79 -10.28 -6.48 -10.80
CA HIS A 79 -9.27 -6.98 -11.74
C HIS A 79 -9.00 -8.48 -11.56
N PHE A 80 -8.80 -8.93 -10.30
CA PHE A 80 -8.57 -10.35 -10.01
C PHE A 80 -9.78 -11.19 -10.41
N LYS A 81 -10.99 -10.75 -10.09
CA LYS A 81 -12.24 -11.43 -10.49
C LYS A 81 -12.34 -11.57 -12.01
N ASN A 82 -12.12 -10.48 -12.76
CA ASN A 82 -12.20 -10.46 -14.22
C ASN A 82 -11.13 -11.34 -14.89
N HIS A 83 -9.99 -11.58 -14.23
CA HIS A 83 -8.91 -12.43 -14.74
C HIS A 83 -8.91 -13.85 -14.15
N GLY A 84 -9.93 -14.22 -13.36
CA GLY A 84 -9.99 -15.53 -12.71
C GLY A 84 -8.87 -15.78 -11.67
N HIS A 85 -8.23 -14.73 -11.18
CA HIS A 85 -7.21 -14.83 -10.13
C HIS A 85 -7.84 -14.74 -8.74
N ASN A 86 -7.17 -15.31 -7.74
CA ASN A 86 -7.58 -15.26 -6.33
C ASN A 86 -6.48 -14.63 -5.45
N SER A 87 -6.79 -14.41 -4.18
CA SER A 87 -5.87 -13.71 -3.27
C SER A 87 -4.57 -14.45 -2.97
N SER A 88 -4.50 -15.77 -3.18
CA SER A 88 -3.26 -16.55 -2.97
C SER A 88 -2.16 -16.18 -3.95
N LEU A 89 -2.53 -15.68 -5.14
CA LEU A 89 -1.61 -15.24 -6.19
C LEU A 89 -1.15 -13.78 -6.00
N LEU A 90 -1.77 -13.05 -5.06
CA LEU A 90 -1.45 -11.65 -4.79
C LEU A 90 -0.05 -11.53 -4.17
N ARG A 91 0.84 -10.82 -4.87
CA ARG A 91 2.14 -10.40 -4.31
C ARG A 91 2.04 -8.97 -3.80
N TRP A 92 2.81 -8.65 -2.76
CA TRP A 92 2.83 -7.30 -2.21
C TRP A 92 4.22 -6.92 -1.71
N LEU A 93 4.50 -5.62 -1.70
CA LEU A 93 5.76 -5.04 -1.21
C LEU A 93 5.49 -3.67 -0.57
N VAL A 94 6.21 -3.37 0.50
CA VAL A 94 6.27 -2.01 1.06
C VAL A 94 7.29 -1.21 0.26
N LEU A 95 6.87 -0.13 -0.39
CA LEU A 95 7.75 0.74 -1.18
C LEU A 95 8.45 1.77 -0.30
N GLN A 96 7.72 2.33 0.67
CA GLN A 96 8.24 3.39 1.52
C GLN A 96 7.50 3.44 2.86
N ILE A 97 8.23 3.71 3.93
CA ILE A 97 7.67 4.05 5.23
C ILE A 97 7.91 5.54 5.46
N VAL A 98 6.83 6.31 5.53
CA VAL A 98 6.88 7.73 5.85
C VAL A 98 6.59 7.89 7.34
N LYS A 99 7.64 8.22 8.11
CA LYS A 99 7.51 8.63 9.51
C LYS A 99 7.44 10.16 9.53
N PHE A 100 6.51 10.70 10.30
CA PHE A 100 6.44 12.14 10.49
C PHE A 100 6.20 12.47 11.95
N LEU A 101 6.86 13.53 12.39
CA LEU A 101 6.57 14.20 13.63
C LEU A 101 5.36 15.11 13.36
N TRP A 102 4.38 15.10 14.27
CA TRP A 102 3.18 15.91 14.17
C TRP A 102 3.54 17.40 14.39
N GLN A 103 4.12 18.05 13.38
CA GLN A 103 4.53 19.47 13.39
C GLN A 103 3.66 20.32 12.45
N GLY A 104 2.33 20.26 12.61
CA GLY A 104 1.40 21.22 12.02
C GLY A 104 1.23 21.23 10.49
N GLY A 105 1.92 20.38 9.73
CA GLY A 105 1.76 20.27 8.27
C GLY A 105 0.60 19.38 7.83
N ASN A 106 0.03 19.64 6.65
CA ASN A 106 -1.03 18.80 6.05
C ASN A 106 -0.44 17.47 5.52
N LEU A 107 -0.38 16.49 6.40
CA LEU A 107 0.12 15.13 6.17
C LEU A 107 -0.46 14.47 4.92
N ASP A 108 -1.75 14.66 4.68
CA ASP A 108 -2.43 14.00 3.57
C ASP A 108 -1.92 14.51 2.22
N ARG A 109 -1.47 15.77 2.15
CA ARG A 109 -0.81 16.34 0.96
C ARG A 109 0.53 15.67 0.67
N LEU A 110 1.39 15.52 1.67
CA LEU A 110 2.68 14.82 1.52
C LEU A 110 2.46 13.36 1.08
N LEU A 111 1.44 12.72 1.64
CA LEU A 111 1.10 11.35 1.27
C LEU A 111 0.62 11.22 -0.17
N LEU A 112 -0.25 12.12 -0.61
CA LEU A 112 -0.71 12.15 -2.00
C LEU A 112 0.46 12.37 -2.97
N GLN A 113 1.39 13.26 -2.63
CA GLN A 113 2.58 13.50 -3.45
C GLN A 113 3.48 12.27 -3.55
N GLN A 114 3.73 11.57 -2.45
CA GLN A 114 4.56 10.37 -2.46
C GLN A 114 3.87 9.20 -3.19
N GLU A 115 2.56 9.01 -2.98
CA GLU A 115 1.77 8.02 -3.72
C GLU A 115 1.82 8.30 -5.23
N PHE A 116 1.61 9.54 -5.64
CA PHE A 116 1.70 9.97 -7.03
C PHE A 116 3.10 9.74 -7.62
N PHE A 117 4.15 10.09 -6.87
CA PHE A 117 5.53 9.81 -7.26
C PHE A 117 5.75 8.31 -7.55
N TRP A 118 5.25 7.42 -6.69
CA TRP A 118 5.38 5.98 -6.90
C TRP A 118 4.53 5.46 -8.06
N ILE A 119 3.33 6.00 -8.27
CA ILE A 119 2.49 5.65 -9.43
C ILE A 119 3.19 6.01 -10.74
N LEU A 120 3.78 7.21 -10.82
CA LEU A 120 4.55 7.64 -11.99
C LEU A 120 5.81 6.79 -12.16
N ARG A 121 6.58 6.59 -11.08
CA ARG A 121 7.84 5.86 -11.13
C ARG A 121 7.67 4.39 -11.56
N LEU A 122 6.57 3.76 -11.16
CA LEU A 122 6.29 2.36 -11.46
C LEU A 122 5.40 2.19 -12.71
N ASN A 123 5.00 3.28 -13.37
CA ASN A 123 4.05 3.27 -14.49
C ASN A 123 2.82 2.41 -14.20
N THR A 124 2.23 2.52 -13.01
CA THR A 124 1.03 1.75 -12.61
C THR A 124 -0.27 2.55 -12.73
N GLY A 125 -0.22 3.68 -13.42
CA GLY A 125 -1.40 4.50 -13.72
C GLY A 125 -2.31 3.82 -14.76
N PRO A 126 -3.50 4.37 -15.02
CA PRO A 126 -4.45 3.84 -16.01
C PRO A 126 -3.86 3.68 -17.43
N ASN A 127 -2.76 4.38 -17.75
CA ASN A 127 -2.06 4.32 -19.04
C ASN A 127 -0.83 3.40 -19.04
N GLY A 128 -0.54 2.74 -17.93
CA GLY A 128 0.67 1.98 -17.70
C GLY A 128 0.44 0.46 -17.74
N THR A 129 0.20 -0.05 -18.94
CA THR A 129 0.40 -1.42 -19.43
C THR A 129 -0.07 -1.38 -20.88
N LYS A 130 0.86 -1.17 -21.81
CA LYS A 130 0.70 -1.64 -23.20
C LYS A 130 1.23 -3.07 -23.25
#